data_AF-A0A0Q7MNK2-F1
#
_entry.id   AF-A0A0Q7MNK2-F1
#
_cell.length_a   1.000
_cell.length_b   1.000
_cell.length_c   1.000
_cell.angle_alpha   90.00
_cell.angle_beta   90.00
_cell.angle_gamma   90.00
#
_symmetry.space_group_name_H-M   'P 1'
#
loop_
_entity.id
_entity.type
_entity.pdbx_description
1 polymer ?
#
loop_
_entity_poly.entity_id
_entity_poly.type
_entity_poly.pdbx_seq_one_letter_code
_entity_poly.pdbx_strand_id
1 'polypeptide(L)'
;MMRTLLRALGLAVVLSVVGLGAGAVAAAADPVADLRAFVEAGFHGTTDGEYRAWAEVLATSTDGPATRQAATDALAGTDVELRAFVDGGYLAAWHADERLRLTRILAAATGPAVTAGAQTALASSDPAVWSAFLTTGFARAQFADDRLMAATMLTGGVNNSGSALDAAAQAALAGTPAELRDFLLTGQFAARALDAQAAAPAPAVPAAPAPAAPQVAAPPAATTPTVALAATGSSGEARGAALASVAVLVGTGLVLLARRRRQA
;
A
#
# COMPACT_ATOMS: atom_id res chain seq x y z
N MET A 1 31.87 -27.28 42.59
CA MET A 1 32.75 -26.91 41.46
C MET A 1 32.11 -27.43 40.18
N MET A 2 31.16 -26.66 39.61
CA MET A 2 30.64 -26.72 38.21
C MET A 2 29.41 -25.79 38.10
N ARG A 3 29.62 -24.51 38.46
CA ARG A 3 28.73 -23.38 38.13
C ARG A 3 29.39 -22.63 36.98
N THR A 4 29.12 -23.00 35.73
CA THR A 4 29.26 -22.23 34.48
C THR A 4 29.18 -23.20 33.31
N LEU A 5 28.57 -22.79 32.19
CA LEU A 5 28.35 -23.53 30.93
C LEU A 5 26.97 -24.21 30.80
N LEU A 6 25.92 -23.39 30.62
CA LEU A 6 24.86 -23.59 29.61
C LEU A 6 23.90 -22.38 29.69
N ARG A 7 24.49 -21.19 29.49
CA ARG A 7 23.79 -20.03 28.92
C ARG A 7 24.00 -20.14 27.40
N ALA A 8 22.94 -19.88 26.64
CA ALA A 8 22.85 -19.77 25.17
C ALA A 8 22.19 -20.96 24.44
N LEU A 9 21.28 -20.58 23.54
CA LEU A 9 20.45 -21.34 22.59
C LEU A 9 19.20 -22.05 23.17
N GLY A 10 17.98 -21.82 22.71
CA GLY A 10 17.56 -21.13 21.49
C GLY A 10 16.13 -20.57 21.57
N LEU A 11 16.08 -19.25 21.36
CA LEU A 11 15.15 -18.54 20.51
C LEU A 11 14.55 -19.46 19.42
N ALA A 12 13.30 -19.92 19.60
CA ALA A 12 12.52 -20.52 18.53
C ALA A 12 11.71 -19.42 17.83
N VAL A 13 12.41 -18.55 17.10
CA VAL A 13 11.81 -17.81 15.99
C VAL A 13 11.70 -18.82 14.85
N VAL A 14 10.49 -19.32 14.61
CA VAL A 14 10.18 -20.10 13.41
C VAL A 14 10.02 -19.11 12.25
N LEU A 15 11.14 -18.63 11.71
CA LEU A 15 11.21 -18.05 10.37
C LEU A 15 11.95 -19.05 9.49
N SER A 16 11.23 -20.00 8.92
CA SER A 16 11.75 -20.86 7.86
C SER A 16 11.41 -20.25 6.51
N VAL A 17 12.35 -19.48 5.96
CA VAL A 17 12.39 -19.16 4.53
C VAL A 17 13.79 -19.45 4.04
N VAL A 18 13.95 -20.51 3.24
CA VAL A 18 14.58 -20.45 1.91
C VAL A 18 14.22 -21.75 1.16
N GLY A 19 13.49 -21.59 0.07
CA GLY A 19 13.35 -22.58 -0.99
C GLY A 19 13.04 -21.83 -2.27
N LEU A 20 14.04 -21.69 -3.14
CA LEU A 20 13.95 -21.04 -4.45
C LEU A 20 12.80 -21.64 -5.28
N GLY A 21 11.79 -20.82 -5.55
CA GLY A 21 10.73 -21.06 -6.52
C GLY A 21 9.93 -19.77 -6.66
N ALA A 22 9.81 -19.25 -7.88
CA ALA A 22 9.06 -18.03 -8.15
C ALA A 22 7.60 -18.16 -7.70
N GLY A 23 7.12 -17.21 -6.91
CA GLY A 23 5.71 -17.07 -6.55
C GLY A 23 5.50 -16.75 -5.07
N ALA A 24 4.85 -15.60 -4.82
CA ALA A 24 4.47 -15.06 -3.52
C ALA A 24 5.64 -14.66 -2.61
N VAL A 25 5.92 -13.35 -2.57
CA VAL A 25 6.38 -12.73 -1.32
C VAL A 25 5.36 -13.13 -0.25
N ALA A 26 5.70 -14.09 0.59
CA ALA A 26 4.98 -14.32 1.83
C ALA A 26 4.91 -12.96 2.51
N ALA A 27 3.69 -12.41 2.59
CA ALA A 27 3.44 -11.18 3.31
C ALA A 27 4.17 -11.30 4.64
N ALA A 28 5.11 -10.39 4.91
CA ALA A 28 5.75 -10.33 6.21
C ALA A 28 4.65 -10.44 7.25
N ALA A 29 4.74 -11.44 8.14
CA ALA A 29 3.74 -11.67 9.17
C ALA A 29 3.47 -10.33 9.85
N ASP A 30 2.21 -9.91 9.89
CA ASP A 30 1.85 -8.63 10.48
C ASP A 30 2.23 -8.71 11.97
N PRO A 31 3.26 -7.97 12.42
CA PRO A 31 3.77 -8.08 13.79
C PRO A 31 2.67 -7.81 14.83
N VAL A 32 1.64 -7.09 14.40
CA VAL A 32 0.47 -6.72 15.18
C VAL A 32 -0.51 -7.90 15.34
N ALA A 33 -0.67 -8.72 14.30
CA ALA A 33 -1.50 -9.92 14.33
C ALA A 33 -0.85 -11.02 15.18
N ASP A 34 0.47 -11.20 15.05
CA ASP A 34 1.24 -12.15 15.85
C ASP A 34 1.21 -11.79 17.34
N LEU A 35 1.37 -10.50 17.66
CA LEU A 35 1.28 -10.02 19.03
C LEU A 35 -0.12 -10.26 19.64
N ARG A 36 -1.19 -10.09 18.86
CA ARG A 36 -2.55 -10.35 19.34
C ARG A 36 -2.78 -11.83 19.61
N ALA A 37 -2.42 -12.70 18.67
CA ALA A 37 -2.52 -14.14 18.88
C ALA A 37 -1.70 -14.60 20.10
N PHE A 38 -0.52 -14.00 20.29
CA PHE A 38 0.34 -14.24 21.44
C PHE A 38 -0.31 -13.79 22.77
N VAL A 39 -0.95 -12.62 22.78
CA VAL A 39 -1.67 -12.11 23.95
C VAL A 39 -2.91 -12.98 24.25
N GLU A 40 -3.70 -13.34 23.24
CA GLU A 40 -4.91 -14.17 23.40
C GLU A 40 -4.59 -15.59 23.86
N ALA A 41 -3.45 -16.16 23.41
CA ALA A 41 -2.99 -17.46 23.87
C ALA A 41 -2.64 -17.47 25.37
N GLY A 42 -2.38 -16.30 25.95
CA GLY A 42 -1.99 -16.13 27.34
C GLY A 42 -0.55 -16.58 27.62
N PHE A 43 -0.06 -16.22 28.81
CA PHE A 43 1.27 -16.60 29.26
C PHE A 43 1.20 -17.54 30.46
N HIS A 44 2.09 -18.53 30.50
CA HIS A 44 2.19 -19.54 31.55
C HIS A 44 3.64 -19.77 32.00
N GLY A 45 4.43 -18.70 32.10
CA GLY A 45 5.78 -18.80 32.64
C GLY A 45 5.79 -19.26 34.09
N THR A 46 6.90 -19.86 34.49
CA THR A 46 7.12 -20.40 35.84
C THR A 46 8.32 -19.77 36.53
N THR A 47 9.14 -19.01 35.79
CA THR A 47 10.35 -18.36 36.30
C THR A 47 10.35 -16.84 36.06
N ASP A 48 10.97 -16.08 36.96
CA ASP A 48 11.07 -14.62 36.85
C ASP A 48 11.79 -14.17 35.56
N GLY A 49 12.64 -15.03 34.99
CA GLY A 49 13.27 -14.80 33.69
C GLY A 49 12.29 -14.86 32.52
N GLU A 50 11.36 -15.82 32.55
CA GLU A 50 10.31 -15.94 31.53
C GLU A 50 9.31 -14.78 31.64
N TYR A 51 8.93 -14.40 32.86
CA TYR A 51 8.08 -13.22 33.11
C TYR A 51 8.71 -11.93 32.54
N ARG A 52 10.01 -11.73 32.77
CA ARG A 52 10.74 -10.57 32.24
C ARG A 52 10.81 -10.59 30.71
N ALA A 53 11.13 -11.74 30.11
CA ALA A 53 11.16 -11.88 28.67
C ALA A 53 9.80 -11.57 28.02
N TRP A 54 8.70 -11.98 28.65
CA TRP A 54 7.36 -11.69 28.15
C TRP A 54 7.04 -10.19 28.18
N ALA A 55 7.35 -9.50 29.29
CA ALA A 55 7.16 -8.06 29.39
C ALA A 55 8.09 -7.29 28.42
N GLU A 56 9.31 -7.77 28.16
CA GLU A 56 10.19 -7.19 27.13
C GLU A 56 9.58 -7.26 25.73
N VAL A 57 8.96 -8.38 25.36
CA VAL A 57 8.23 -8.50 24.08
C VAL A 57 7.13 -7.44 23.99
N LEU A 58 6.30 -7.31 25.03
CA LEU A 58 5.26 -6.28 25.06
C LEU A 58 5.82 -4.85 25.02
N ALA A 59 6.96 -4.58 25.67
CA ALA A 59 7.64 -3.29 25.66
C ALA A 59 8.24 -2.93 24.29
N THR A 60 8.36 -3.89 23.38
CA THR A 60 8.78 -3.65 21.98
C THR A 60 7.60 -3.55 21.00
N SER A 61 6.36 -3.72 21.48
CA SER A 61 5.16 -3.61 20.65
C SER A 61 5.07 -2.25 19.96
N THR A 62 4.99 -2.25 18.63
CA THR A 62 4.92 -0.99 17.85
C THR A 62 3.51 -0.40 17.81
N ASP A 63 2.47 -1.24 17.88
CA ASP A 63 1.08 -0.84 17.63
C ASP A 63 0.19 -0.85 18.90
N GLY A 64 0.80 -0.82 20.08
CA GLY A 64 0.11 -0.76 21.37
C GLY A 64 0.83 0.18 22.36
N PRO A 65 0.64 1.50 22.27
CA PRO A 65 1.33 2.45 23.15
C PRO A 65 1.01 2.26 24.63
N ALA A 66 -0.24 1.92 24.99
CA ALA A 66 -0.60 1.69 26.39
C ALA A 66 0.05 0.40 26.92
N THR A 67 0.01 -0.67 26.12
CA THR A 67 0.63 -1.95 26.44
C THR A 67 2.14 -1.82 26.59
N ARG A 68 2.78 -1.05 25.70
CA ARG A 68 4.22 -0.77 25.74
C ARG A 68 4.61 -0.05 27.03
N GLN A 69 3.84 0.99 27.38
CA GLN A 69 4.09 1.77 28.58
C GLN A 69 3.93 0.92 29.83
N ALA A 70 2.81 0.19 29.95
CA ALA A 70 2.55 -0.68 31.09
C ALA A 70 3.60 -1.79 31.25
N ALA A 71 4.09 -2.35 30.14
CA ALA A 71 5.18 -3.31 30.15
C ALA A 71 6.50 -2.69 30.62
N THR A 72 6.82 -1.48 30.17
CA THR A 72 8.02 -0.74 30.59
C THR A 72 7.99 -0.43 32.08
N ASP A 73 6.84 -0.02 32.59
CA ASP A 73 6.63 0.27 34.01
C ASP A 73 6.78 -1.01 34.85
N ALA A 74 6.22 -2.13 34.40
CA ALA A 74 6.36 -3.43 35.05
C ALA A 74 7.81 -3.94 35.07
N LEU A 75 8.58 -3.72 34.00
CA LEU A 75 10.00 -4.06 33.91
C LEU A 75 10.88 -3.22 34.84
N ALA A 76 10.48 -1.98 35.12
CA ALA A 76 11.18 -1.08 36.04
C ALA A 76 10.81 -1.33 37.52
N GLY A 77 9.73 -2.08 37.77
CA GLY A 77 9.23 -2.42 39.10
C GLY A 77 9.91 -3.63 39.74
N THR A 78 9.24 -4.15 40.77
CA THR A 78 9.61 -5.36 41.50
C THR A 78 9.18 -6.63 40.74
N ASP A 79 9.80 -7.78 41.05
CA ASP A 79 9.40 -9.05 40.44
C ASP A 79 7.93 -9.44 40.78
N VAL A 80 7.36 -8.90 41.86
CA VAL A 80 5.93 -9.07 42.19
C VAL A 80 5.05 -8.27 41.23
N GLU A 81 5.41 -7.01 40.96
CA GLU A 81 4.70 -6.16 40.00
C GLU A 81 4.81 -6.69 38.57
N LEU A 82 6.00 -7.19 38.20
CA LEU A 82 6.23 -7.85 36.91
C LEU A 82 5.32 -9.07 36.74
N ARG A 83 5.26 -9.97 37.74
CA ARG A 83 4.38 -11.14 37.68
C ARG A 83 2.91 -10.74 37.59
N ALA A 84 2.47 -9.81 38.44
CA ALA A 84 1.09 -9.31 38.40
C ALA A 84 0.70 -8.68 37.06
N PHE A 85 1.64 -7.97 36.41
CA PHE A 85 1.43 -7.43 35.07
C PHE A 85 1.21 -8.54 34.05
N VAL A 86 2.10 -9.54 34.01
CA VAL A 86 2.03 -10.63 33.03
C VAL A 86 0.87 -11.59 33.30
N ASP A 87 0.50 -11.83 34.56
CA ASP A 87 -0.61 -12.71 34.96
C ASP A 87 -2.01 -12.10 34.70
N GLY A 88 -2.09 -11.01 33.91
CA GLY A 88 -3.34 -10.43 33.44
C GLY A 88 -3.45 -8.92 33.65
N GLY A 89 -2.54 -8.30 34.42
CA GLY A 89 -2.52 -6.84 34.60
C GLY A 89 -2.36 -6.07 33.28
N TYR A 90 -1.74 -6.67 32.27
CA TYR A 90 -1.59 -6.09 30.93
C TYR A 90 -2.92 -5.94 30.17
N LEU A 91 -3.97 -6.71 30.49
CA LEU A 91 -5.21 -6.78 29.70
C LEU A 91 -5.91 -5.43 29.61
N ALA A 92 -5.89 -4.62 30.67
CA ALA A 92 -6.48 -3.28 30.66
C ALA A 92 -5.79 -2.37 29.64
N ALA A 93 -4.45 -2.40 29.57
CA ALA A 93 -3.67 -1.65 28.60
C ALA A 93 -3.87 -2.18 27.18
N TRP A 94 -3.95 -3.51 27.02
CA TRP A 94 -4.25 -4.16 25.76
C TRP A 94 -5.60 -3.72 25.18
N HIS A 95 -6.66 -3.76 25.98
CA HIS A 95 -7.99 -3.36 25.54
C HIS A 95 -8.10 -1.85 25.24
N ALA A 96 -7.34 -1.01 25.95
CA ALA A 96 -7.22 0.40 25.60
C ALA A 96 -6.61 0.59 24.20
N ASP A 97 -5.58 -0.19 23.86
CA ASP A 97 -4.97 -0.18 22.54
C ASP A 97 -5.91 -0.75 21.45
N GLU A 98 -6.69 -1.80 21.73
CA GLU A 98 -7.69 -2.32 20.80
C GLU A 98 -8.76 -1.29 20.47
N ARG A 99 -9.27 -0.59 21.48
CA ARG A 99 -10.22 0.51 21.29
C ARG A 99 -9.61 1.63 20.45
N LEU A 100 -8.33 1.95 20.65
CA LEU A 100 -7.60 2.90 19.81
C LEU A 100 -7.44 2.43 18.36
N ARG A 101 -7.19 1.13 18.13
CA ARG A 101 -7.14 0.57 16.76
C ARG A 101 -8.50 0.66 16.08
N LEU A 102 -9.58 0.38 16.78
CA LEU A 102 -10.94 0.55 16.26
C LEU A 102 -11.25 2.00 15.87
N THR A 103 -10.87 2.98 16.69
CA THR A 103 -11.10 4.39 16.34
C THR A 103 -10.29 4.82 15.12
N ARG A 104 -9.05 4.32 14.96
CA ARG A 104 -8.25 4.55 13.75
C ARG A 104 -8.88 3.91 12.51
N ILE A 105 -9.36 2.66 12.62
CA ILE A 105 -10.08 1.98 11.54
C ILE A 105 -11.31 2.79 11.14
N LEU A 106 -12.10 3.24 12.11
CA LEU A 106 -13.28 4.05 11.84
C LEU A 106 -12.93 5.38 11.16
N ALA A 107 -11.86 6.05 11.62
CA ALA A 107 -11.42 7.32 11.02
C ALA A 107 -10.89 7.15 9.58
N ALA A 108 -10.30 6.00 9.26
CA ALA A 108 -9.79 5.67 7.93
C ALA A 108 -10.82 4.97 7.03
N ALA A 109 -11.99 4.62 7.55
CA ALA A 109 -12.99 3.86 6.82
C ALA A 109 -13.52 4.65 5.63
N THR A 110 -13.44 4.05 4.43
CA THR A 110 -13.98 4.62 3.19
C THR A 110 -15.28 3.97 2.74
N GLY A 111 -15.63 2.82 3.34
CA GLY A 111 -16.79 2.02 2.97
C GLY A 111 -17.82 1.85 4.10
N PRO A 112 -19.08 1.58 3.74
CA PRO A 112 -20.18 1.51 4.70
C PRO A 112 -20.08 0.32 5.66
N ALA A 113 -19.58 -0.84 5.23
CA ALA A 113 -19.51 -2.03 6.08
C ALA A 113 -18.42 -1.88 7.15
N VAL A 114 -17.24 -1.38 6.80
CA VAL A 114 -16.17 -1.11 7.77
C VAL A 114 -16.62 -0.05 8.78
N THR A 115 -17.27 1.02 8.30
CA THR A 115 -17.80 2.09 9.16
C THR A 115 -18.81 1.53 10.16
N ALA A 116 -19.82 0.79 9.69
CA ALA A 116 -20.87 0.23 10.53
C ALA A 116 -20.33 -0.81 11.53
N GLY A 117 -19.40 -1.66 11.09
CA GLY A 117 -18.78 -2.67 11.94
C GLY A 117 -17.94 -2.05 13.05
N ALA A 118 -17.10 -1.07 12.73
CA ALA A 118 -16.27 -0.38 13.71
C ALA A 118 -17.11 0.43 14.71
N GLN A 119 -18.18 1.11 14.25
CA GLN A 119 -19.12 1.80 15.15
C GLN A 119 -19.82 0.83 16.11
N THR A 120 -20.29 -0.31 15.58
CA THR A 120 -20.93 -1.36 16.40
C THR A 120 -19.98 -1.89 17.46
N ALA A 121 -18.73 -2.17 17.09
CA ALA A 121 -17.71 -2.61 18.04
C ALA A 121 -17.44 -1.55 19.12
N LEU A 122 -17.25 -0.29 18.74
CA LEU A 122 -16.98 0.82 19.66
C LEU A 122 -18.13 1.16 20.62
N ALA A 123 -19.37 0.85 20.21
CA ALA A 123 -20.57 1.01 21.03
C ALA A 123 -20.68 -0.06 22.14
N SER A 124 -20.00 -1.20 21.99
CA SER A 124 -19.94 -2.23 23.02
C SER A 124 -19.03 -1.82 24.17
N SER A 125 -19.43 -2.16 25.40
CA SER A 125 -18.57 -2.11 26.59
C SER A 125 -17.76 -3.39 26.80
N ASP A 126 -18.02 -4.43 26.02
CA ASP A 126 -17.35 -5.73 26.11
C ASP A 126 -16.10 -5.77 25.20
N PRO A 127 -14.88 -5.89 25.77
CA PRO A 127 -13.65 -5.97 25.00
C PRO A 127 -13.59 -7.16 24.03
N ALA A 128 -14.28 -8.27 24.32
CA ALA A 128 -14.31 -9.42 23.42
C ALA A 128 -14.93 -9.07 22.05
N VAL A 129 -15.88 -8.12 22.03
CA VAL A 129 -16.47 -7.59 20.78
C VAL A 129 -15.43 -6.80 19.99
N TRP A 130 -14.55 -6.05 20.67
CA TRP A 130 -13.47 -5.30 20.03
C TRP A 130 -12.47 -6.25 19.38
N SER A 131 -11.98 -7.24 20.13
CA SER A 131 -11.06 -8.27 19.62
C SER A 131 -11.67 -9.06 18.47
N ALA A 132 -12.94 -9.47 18.56
CA ALA A 132 -13.62 -10.21 17.50
C ALA A 132 -13.72 -9.42 16.18
N PHE A 133 -14.02 -8.11 16.26
CA PHE A 133 -14.03 -7.28 15.06
C PHE A 133 -12.62 -7.10 14.50
N LEU A 134 -11.63 -6.82 15.34
CA LEU A 134 -10.24 -6.60 14.88
C LEU A 134 -9.59 -7.87 14.30
N THR A 135 -9.99 -9.06 14.74
CA THR A 135 -9.45 -10.35 14.26
C THR A 135 -10.12 -10.82 12.98
N THR A 136 -11.45 -10.77 12.91
CA THR A 136 -12.20 -11.39 11.81
C THR A 136 -13.21 -10.44 11.16
N GLY A 137 -13.86 -9.60 11.96
CA GLY A 137 -14.92 -8.70 11.48
C GLY A 137 -14.43 -7.67 10.47
N PHE A 138 -13.24 -7.10 10.69
CA PHE A 138 -12.66 -6.08 9.84
C PHE A 138 -12.38 -6.60 8.43
N ALA A 139 -11.73 -7.75 8.28
CA ALA A 139 -11.45 -8.34 6.98
C ALA A 139 -12.73 -8.66 6.21
N ARG A 140 -13.77 -9.17 6.90
CA ARG A 140 -15.08 -9.43 6.29
C ARG A 140 -15.77 -8.14 5.83
N ALA A 141 -15.73 -7.10 6.66
CA ALA A 141 -16.31 -5.81 6.33
C ALA A 141 -15.59 -5.15 5.16
N GLN A 142 -14.25 -5.16 5.16
CA GLN A 142 -13.44 -4.64 4.07
C GLN A 142 -13.73 -5.37 2.76
N PHE A 143 -13.85 -6.69 2.78
CA PHE A 143 -14.20 -7.45 1.59
C PHE A 143 -15.59 -7.10 1.04
N ALA A 144 -16.56 -6.86 1.91
CA ALA A 144 -17.89 -6.42 1.49
C ALA A 144 -17.84 -5.04 0.79
N ASP A 145 -17.08 -4.10 1.37
CA ASP A 145 -16.90 -2.77 0.80
C ASP A 145 -16.12 -2.82 -0.53
N ASP A 146 -15.09 -3.66 -0.62
CA ASP A 146 -14.30 -3.84 -1.84
C ASP A 146 -15.15 -4.39 -2.97
N ARG A 147 -16.02 -5.38 -2.68
CA ARG A 147 -16.95 -5.93 -3.67
C ARG A 147 -17.94 -4.88 -4.15
N LEU A 148 -18.46 -4.06 -3.24
CA LEU A 148 -19.35 -2.97 -3.58
C LEU A 148 -18.63 -1.96 -4.49
N MET A 149 -17.39 -1.59 -4.15
CA MET A 149 -16.59 -0.66 -4.95
C MET A 149 -16.33 -1.20 -6.36
N ALA A 150 -15.92 -2.47 -6.51
CA ALA A 150 -15.73 -3.06 -7.83
C ALA A 150 -17.05 -3.22 -8.61
N ALA A 151 -18.15 -3.59 -7.96
CA ALA A 151 -19.45 -3.70 -8.60
C ALA A 151 -19.97 -2.34 -9.10
N THR A 152 -19.76 -1.26 -8.35
CA THR A 152 -20.16 0.08 -8.79
C THR A 152 -19.36 0.56 -10.00
N MET A 153 -18.11 0.10 -10.18
CA MET A 153 -17.36 0.39 -11.42
C MET A 153 -18.04 -0.20 -12.65
N LEU A 154 -18.67 -1.37 -12.56
CA LEU A 154 -19.39 -2.00 -13.67
C LEU A 154 -20.71 -1.30 -14.03
N THR A 155 -21.22 -0.43 -13.17
CA THR A 155 -22.50 0.27 -13.40
C THR A 155 -22.39 1.52 -14.27
N GLY A 156 -21.17 1.89 -14.72
CA GLY A 156 -21.00 2.85 -15.81
C GLY A 156 -21.24 4.32 -15.46
N GLY A 157 -20.68 4.80 -14.35
CA GLY A 157 -20.56 6.26 -14.14
C GLY A 157 -19.68 6.92 -15.21
N VAL A 158 -19.80 8.24 -15.42
CA VAL A 158 -19.14 9.01 -16.51
C VAL A 158 -17.61 8.84 -16.60
N ASN A 159 -16.96 8.31 -15.54
CA ASN A 159 -15.52 8.03 -15.44
C ASN A 159 -15.19 6.54 -15.17
N ASN A 160 -16.16 5.64 -15.30
CA ASN A 160 -16.10 4.22 -14.92
C ASN A 160 -16.70 3.33 -16.02
N SER A 161 -16.47 3.64 -17.29
CA SER A 161 -17.04 2.90 -18.40
C SER A 161 -15.98 2.71 -19.48
N GLY A 162 -15.48 1.48 -19.58
CA GLY A 162 -14.43 1.09 -20.49
C GLY A 162 -14.23 -0.42 -20.45
N SER A 163 -14.03 -1.03 -21.63
CA SER A 163 -14.00 -2.49 -21.78
C SER A 163 -12.90 -3.17 -20.96
N ALA A 164 -11.74 -2.50 -20.79
CA ALA A 164 -10.64 -3.03 -20.01
C ALA A 164 -10.96 -2.96 -18.51
N LEU A 165 -11.52 -1.84 -18.04
CA LEU A 165 -11.98 -1.70 -16.65
C LEU A 165 -13.06 -2.72 -16.31
N ASP A 166 -14.04 -2.93 -17.19
CA ASP A 166 -15.13 -3.88 -16.95
C ASP A 166 -14.62 -5.32 -16.85
N ALA A 167 -13.77 -5.73 -17.80
CA ALA A 167 -13.16 -7.06 -17.78
C ALA A 167 -12.31 -7.28 -16.52
N ALA A 168 -11.51 -6.28 -16.13
CA ALA A 168 -10.66 -6.35 -14.95
C ALA A 168 -11.48 -6.40 -13.65
N ALA A 169 -12.54 -5.59 -13.54
CA ALA A 169 -13.43 -5.59 -12.38
C ALA A 169 -14.20 -6.93 -12.25
N GLN A 170 -14.67 -7.50 -13.37
CA GLN A 170 -15.31 -8.82 -13.37
C GLN A 170 -14.35 -9.93 -12.94
N ALA A 171 -13.12 -9.92 -13.44
CA ALA A 171 -12.09 -10.87 -13.04
C ALA A 171 -11.78 -10.75 -11.54
N ALA A 172 -11.61 -9.52 -11.05
CA ALA A 172 -11.36 -9.24 -9.64
C ALA A 172 -12.51 -9.71 -8.72
N LEU A 173 -13.77 -9.48 -9.13
CA LEU A 173 -14.95 -9.94 -8.39
C LEU A 173 -15.10 -11.47 -8.35
N ALA A 174 -14.59 -12.18 -9.35
CA ALA A 174 -14.56 -13.64 -9.39
C ALA A 174 -13.36 -14.24 -8.63
N GLY A 175 -12.37 -13.41 -8.30
CA GLY A 175 -11.14 -13.81 -7.62
C GLY A 175 -11.25 -13.84 -6.10
N THR A 176 -10.08 -13.93 -5.47
CA THR A 176 -9.89 -13.89 -4.02
C THR A 176 -10.03 -12.46 -3.45
N PRO A 177 -10.27 -12.29 -2.13
CA PRO A 177 -10.25 -10.97 -1.51
C PRO A 177 -8.96 -10.18 -1.75
N ALA A 178 -7.82 -10.87 -1.81
CA ALA A 178 -6.53 -10.25 -2.08
C ALA A 178 -6.43 -9.72 -3.51
N GLU A 179 -6.87 -10.51 -4.50
CA GLU A 179 -6.90 -10.09 -5.91
C GLU A 179 -7.87 -8.92 -6.13
N LEU A 180 -9.04 -8.98 -5.48
CA LEU A 180 -9.99 -7.87 -5.50
C LEU A 180 -9.38 -6.58 -4.93
N ARG A 181 -8.67 -6.68 -3.81
CA ARG A 181 -8.00 -5.55 -3.17
C ARG A 181 -6.88 -5.00 -4.05
N ASP A 182 -6.06 -5.86 -4.65
CA ASP A 182 -4.99 -5.44 -5.55
C ASP A 182 -5.54 -4.72 -6.79
N PHE A 183 -6.62 -5.24 -7.37
CA PHE A 183 -7.33 -4.56 -8.44
C PHE A 183 -7.78 -3.15 -8.03
N LEU A 184 -8.40 -2.98 -6.85
CA LEU A 184 -8.86 -1.67 -6.39
C LEU A 184 -7.70 -0.70 -6.09
N LEU A 185 -6.57 -1.20 -5.59
CA LEU A 185 -5.43 -0.36 -5.23
C LEU A 185 -4.58 0.03 -6.46
N THR A 186 -4.43 -0.87 -7.43
CA THR A 186 -3.49 -0.69 -8.54
C THR A 186 -4.13 -1.01 -9.89
N GLY A 187 -4.75 -2.17 -10.03
CA GLY A 187 -5.24 -2.70 -11.31
C GLY A 187 -6.25 -1.81 -12.04
N GLN A 188 -7.14 -1.16 -11.28
CA GLN A 188 -8.15 -0.25 -11.82
C GLN A 188 -7.55 0.96 -12.57
N PHE A 189 -6.35 1.41 -12.19
CA PHE A 189 -5.70 2.56 -12.84
C PHE A 189 -5.07 2.15 -14.16
N ALA A 190 -4.45 0.97 -14.20
CA ALA A 190 -3.92 0.39 -15.43
C ALA A 190 -5.05 0.12 -16.44
N ALA A 191 -6.18 -0.44 -15.97
CA ALA A 191 -7.33 -0.69 -16.81
C ALA A 191 -7.91 0.61 -17.41
N ARG A 192 -8.09 1.65 -16.58
CA ARG A 192 -8.51 2.98 -17.07
C ARG A 192 -7.51 3.59 -18.05
N ALA A 193 -6.21 3.38 -17.86
CA ALA A 193 -5.19 3.87 -18.79
C ALA A 193 -5.27 3.17 -20.16
N LEU A 194 -5.63 1.88 -20.20
CA LEU A 194 -5.88 1.16 -21.45
C LEU A 194 -7.14 1.67 -22.15
N ASP A 195 -8.22 1.87 -21.41
CA ASP A 195 -9.45 2.43 -21.97
C ASP A 195 -9.24 3.86 -22.52
N ALA A 196 -8.46 4.69 -21.80
CA ALA A 196 -8.11 6.03 -22.27
C ALA A 196 -7.25 6.01 -23.55
N GLN A 197 -6.32 5.06 -23.68
CA GLN A 197 -5.54 4.87 -24.92
C GLN A 197 -6.41 4.41 -26.08
N ALA A 198 -7.38 3.53 -25.83
CA ALA A 198 -8.31 3.07 -26.85
C ALA A 198 -9.28 4.17 -27.30
N ALA A 199 -9.64 5.09 -26.40
CA ALA A 199 -10.49 6.24 -26.70
C ALA A 199 -9.74 7.40 -27.37
N ALA A 200 -8.40 7.41 -27.31
CA ALA A 200 -7.61 8.46 -27.93
C ALA A 200 -7.80 8.45 -29.46
N PRO A 201 -8.16 9.58 -30.09
CA PRO A 201 -8.24 9.64 -31.53
C PRO A 201 -6.87 9.31 -32.13
N ALA A 202 -6.84 8.51 -33.21
CA ALA A 202 -5.60 8.22 -33.94
C ALA A 202 -4.87 9.54 -34.23
N PRO A 203 -3.52 9.58 -34.13
CA PRO A 203 -2.78 10.79 -34.49
C PRO A 203 -3.22 11.18 -35.89
N ALA A 204 -3.69 12.43 -36.05
CA ALA A 204 -4.00 12.96 -37.36
C ALA A 204 -2.73 12.82 -38.19
N VAL A 205 -2.74 11.87 -39.14
CA VAL A 205 -1.79 11.86 -40.24
C VAL A 205 -1.87 13.27 -40.82
N PRO A 206 -0.77 14.06 -40.79
CA PRO A 206 -0.81 15.38 -41.40
C PRO A 206 -1.23 15.15 -42.84
N ALA A 207 -2.35 15.76 -43.24
CA ALA A 207 -2.78 15.75 -44.62
C ALA A 207 -1.57 16.12 -45.47
N ALA A 208 -1.16 15.23 -46.38
CA ALA A 208 -0.13 15.55 -47.36
C ALA A 208 -0.49 16.90 -47.98
N PRO A 209 0.46 17.86 -48.07
CA PRO A 209 0.14 19.17 -48.60
C PRO A 209 -0.45 18.99 -50.01
N ALA A 210 -1.69 19.46 -50.18
CA ALA A 210 -2.32 19.51 -51.49
C ALA A 210 -1.38 20.25 -52.48
N PRO A 211 -1.29 19.83 -53.75
CA PRO A 211 -0.44 20.49 -54.71
C PRO A 211 -0.83 21.97 -54.81
N ALA A 212 0.16 22.84 -54.68
CA ALA A 212 -0.01 24.28 -54.68
C ALA A 212 -0.77 24.76 -55.92
N ALA A 213 -1.87 25.49 -55.71
CA ALA A 213 -2.52 26.25 -56.77
C ALA A 213 -1.57 27.38 -57.26
N PRO A 214 -1.60 27.73 -58.56
CA PRO A 214 -0.68 28.71 -59.13
C PRO A 214 -0.91 30.11 -58.55
N GLN A 215 0.16 30.74 -58.08
CA GLN A 215 0.15 32.13 -57.60
C GLN A 215 0.01 33.10 -58.78
N VAL A 216 -1.03 33.94 -58.75
CA VAL A 216 -1.19 35.05 -59.68
C VAL A 216 -0.37 36.24 -59.16
N ALA A 217 0.53 36.72 -60.00
CA ALA A 217 1.47 37.80 -59.72
C ALA A 217 0.76 39.16 -59.49
N ALA A 218 1.26 39.92 -58.51
CA ALA A 218 1.00 41.35 -58.36
C ALA A 218 2.24 42.16 -58.82
N PRO A 219 2.07 43.32 -59.50
CA PRO A 219 3.18 44.06 -60.13
C PRO A 219 3.97 44.96 -59.16
N PRO A 220 5.19 45.42 -59.52
CA PRO A 220 6.14 46.06 -58.61
C PRO A 220 6.06 47.60 -58.60
N ALA A 221 6.38 48.23 -57.46
CA ALA A 221 6.73 49.66 -57.40
C ALA A 221 7.70 50.00 -56.26
N ALA A 222 8.94 50.32 -56.68
CA ALA A 222 9.89 51.36 -56.22
C ALA A 222 10.46 51.43 -54.78
N THR A 223 11.80 51.44 -54.78
CA THR A 223 12.89 51.69 -53.80
C THR A 223 12.95 53.13 -53.22
N THR A 224 13.62 53.51 -52.10
CA THR A 224 15.05 53.41 -51.65
C THR A 224 15.20 53.89 -50.14
N PRO A 225 16.38 54.18 -49.50
CA PRO A 225 16.86 53.52 -48.26
C PRO A 225 17.22 54.47 -47.07
N THR A 226 17.74 53.96 -45.92
CA THR A 226 18.90 54.50 -45.13
C THR A 226 18.93 54.05 -43.64
N VAL A 227 20.08 53.43 -43.29
CA VAL A 227 20.88 53.29 -42.04
C VAL A 227 20.41 53.94 -40.72
N ALA A 228 20.47 53.18 -39.60
CA ALA A 228 21.11 53.62 -38.33
C ALA A 228 21.30 52.49 -37.31
N LEU A 229 22.56 52.33 -36.91
CA LEU A 229 23.13 51.54 -35.82
C LEU A 229 22.84 52.20 -34.46
N ALA A 230 22.55 51.45 -33.39
CA ALA A 230 23.04 51.73 -32.03
C ALA A 230 22.73 50.57 -31.07
N ALA A 231 23.80 49.96 -30.58
CA ALA A 231 23.83 49.10 -29.40
C ALA A 231 23.93 49.95 -28.13
N THR A 232 23.45 49.41 -27.00
CA THR A 232 24.04 49.46 -25.63
C THR A 232 22.94 49.06 -24.64
N GLY A 233 23.06 47.91 -23.96
CA GLY A 233 23.49 47.80 -22.55
C GLY A 233 22.24 47.84 -21.63
N SER A 234 22.08 47.11 -20.54
CA SER A 234 22.94 46.24 -19.76
C SER A 234 22.06 45.34 -18.88
N SER A 235 22.71 44.27 -18.41
CA SER A 235 22.37 43.28 -17.39
C SER A 235 21.44 43.70 -16.24
N GLY A 236 20.62 42.75 -15.80
CA GLY A 236 19.95 42.72 -14.50
C GLY A 236 19.42 41.31 -14.19
N GLU A 237 20.21 40.52 -13.46
CA GLU A 237 19.84 39.22 -12.89
C GLU A 237 18.67 39.36 -11.90
N ALA A 238 17.70 38.43 -11.94
CA ALA A 238 17.10 37.86 -10.72
C ALA A 238 16.19 36.65 -11.01
N ARG A 239 16.69 35.48 -10.59
CA ARG A 239 15.98 34.38 -9.88
C ARG A 239 14.96 33.51 -10.63
N GLY A 240 15.33 32.22 -10.78
CA GLY A 240 14.47 31.11 -10.36
C GLY A 240 14.21 30.01 -11.40
N ALA A 241 15.11 29.03 -11.48
CA ALA A 241 14.93 27.56 -11.59
C ALA A 241 13.54 26.99 -11.98
N ALA A 242 13.38 25.88 -12.72
CA ALA A 242 14.24 24.90 -13.37
C ALA A 242 13.29 23.92 -14.10
N LEU A 243 13.68 23.38 -15.26
CA LEU A 243 13.20 22.06 -15.72
C LEU A 243 14.40 21.30 -16.27
N ALA A 244 14.97 20.47 -15.41
CA ALA A 244 15.99 19.49 -15.75
C ALA A 244 15.32 18.18 -16.21
N SER A 245 15.91 17.63 -17.25
CA SER A 245 15.59 16.42 -17.98
C SER A 245 15.59 15.16 -17.11
N VAL A 246 14.62 14.25 -17.33
CA VAL A 246 14.80 12.82 -17.04
C VAL A 246 14.39 12.03 -18.28
N ALA A 247 15.39 11.43 -18.92
CA ALA A 247 15.25 10.38 -19.90
C ALA A 247 14.91 9.07 -19.18
N VAL A 248 13.86 8.37 -19.62
CA VAL A 248 13.65 6.96 -19.28
C VAL A 248 13.83 6.13 -20.55
N LEU A 249 14.78 5.22 -20.44
CA LEU A 249 15.34 4.33 -21.44
C LEU A 249 14.32 3.22 -21.77
N VAL A 250 13.78 3.25 -22.98
CA VAL A 250 12.95 2.16 -23.53
C VAL A 250 13.86 0.96 -23.77
N GLY A 251 13.72 -0.06 -22.92
CA GLY A 251 14.38 -1.35 -23.09
C GLY A 251 13.82 -2.10 -24.30
N THR A 252 14.56 -2.09 -25.40
CA THR A 252 14.39 -3.00 -26.52
C THR A 252 14.94 -4.38 -26.15
N GLY A 253 14.05 -5.35 -25.96
CA GLY A 253 14.38 -6.75 -25.69
C GLY A 253 13.44 -7.70 -26.43
N LEU A 254 13.31 -7.52 -27.75
CA LEU A 254 12.59 -8.42 -28.65
C LEU A 254 13.43 -9.68 -28.86
N VAL A 255 13.16 -10.75 -28.11
CA VAL A 255 13.75 -12.07 -28.34
C VAL A 255 12.96 -12.79 -29.43
N LEU A 256 13.46 -12.69 -30.65
CA LEU A 256 13.09 -13.47 -31.83
C LEU A 256 13.54 -14.93 -31.65
N LEU A 257 12.62 -15.82 -31.23
CA LEU A 257 12.85 -17.26 -31.21
C LEU A 257 12.54 -17.86 -32.60
N ALA A 258 13.50 -17.73 -33.51
CA ALA A 258 13.48 -18.42 -34.80
C ALA A 258 13.79 -19.92 -34.60
N ARG A 259 12.74 -20.74 -34.50
CA ARG A 259 12.83 -22.21 -34.45
C ARG A 259 13.09 -22.76 -35.86
N ARG A 260 14.35 -22.87 -36.27
CA ARG A 260 14.71 -23.55 -37.52
C ARG A 260 14.69 -25.07 -37.29
N ARG A 261 13.60 -25.72 -37.72
CA ARG A 261 13.51 -27.17 -37.91
C ARG A 261 14.61 -27.60 -38.89
N ARG A 262 15.55 -28.45 -38.46
CA ARG A 262 16.24 -29.36 -39.39
C ARG A 262 15.44 -30.65 -39.42
N GLN A 263 14.89 -30.97 -40.58
CA GLN A 263 14.42 -32.30 -40.92
C GLN A 263 15.57 -33.06 -41.57
N ALA A 264 15.65 -34.36 -41.23
CA ALA A 264 16.39 -35.46 -41.85
C ALA A 264 17.90 -35.26 -42.10
#